data_AF-A0A3P1SI23-F1
#
_entry.id   AF-A0A3P1SI23-F1
#
_cell.length_a   1.000
_cell.length_b   1.000
_cell.length_c   1.000
_cell.angle_alpha   90.00
_cell.angle_beta   90.00
_cell.angle_gamma   90.00
#
_symmetry.space_group_name_H-M   'P 1'
#
loop_
_entity.id
_entity.type
_entity.pdbx_description
1 polymer ?
#
loop_
_entity_poly.entity_id
_entity_poly.type
_entity_poly.pdbx_seq_one_letter_code
_entity_poly.pdbx_strand_id
1 'polypeptide(L)'
;MSALRINAWLERREPVIALHSGLSDSLIAEWRGSAVAELLEQGIVTCAELFSDSQKVQQQAAHELLLNACANSLCSRNGPQCFSCITGRLLKALALSDSNADQPSIRGLGQYKTAV
;
A
#
# COMPACT_ATOMS: atom_id res chain seq x y z
N MET A 1 6.64 6.27 19.81
CA MET A 1 5.98 6.96 18.68
C MET A 1 6.12 6.06 17.46
N SER A 2 5.04 5.84 16.71
CA SER A 2 5.08 5.07 15.47
C SER A 2 5.77 5.86 14.36
N ALA A 3 6.45 5.16 13.43
CA ALA A 3 7.10 5.80 12.28
C ALA A 3 6.10 6.41 11.29
N LEU A 4 4.87 5.90 11.28
CA LEU A 4 3.78 6.34 10.40
C LEU A 4 2.52 6.66 11.23
N ARG A 5 1.75 7.65 10.78
CA ARG A 5 0.47 8.09 11.36
C ARG A 5 -0.58 8.22 10.27
N ILE A 6 -1.78 7.70 10.52
CA ILE A 6 -2.95 7.82 9.64
C ILE A 6 -3.90 8.85 10.24
N ASN A 7 -4.39 9.77 9.42
CA ASN A 7 -5.53 10.63 9.73
C ASN A 7 -6.65 10.32 8.74
N ALA A 8 -7.83 9.96 9.24
CA ALA A 8 -8.97 9.61 8.40
C ALA A 8 -10.21 10.44 8.79
N TRP A 9 -10.86 11.03 7.79
CA TRP A 9 -12.12 11.77 7.92
C TRP A 9 -13.13 11.23 6.92
N LEU A 10 -13.77 10.11 7.28
CA LEU A 10 -14.68 9.38 6.38
C LEU A 10 -16.10 9.98 6.32
N GLU A 11 -16.54 10.67 7.37
CA GLU A 11 -17.90 11.25 7.49
C GLU A 11 -18.11 12.51 6.63
N ARG A 12 -17.07 13.01 5.97
CA ARG A 12 -17.16 14.22 5.14
C ARG A 12 -17.83 13.88 3.81
N ARG A 13 -18.51 14.88 3.23
CA ARG A 13 -19.05 14.79 1.85
C ARG A 13 -17.98 14.36 0.84
N GLU A 14 -16.75 14.78 1.06
CA GLU A 14 -15.57 14.28 0.38
C GLU A 14 -14.65 13.63 1.42
N PRO A 15 -14.64 12.29 1.53
CA PRO A 15 -13.84 11.58 2.52
C PRO A 15 -12.35 11.75 2.23
N VAL A 16 -11.53 11.77 3.28
CA VAL A 16 -10.08 11.94 3.18
C VAL A 16 -9.36 10.92 4.06
N ILE A 17 -8.32 10.30 3.51
CA ILE A 17 -7.33 9.52 4.26
C ILE A 17 -5.96 10.14 3.97
N ALA A 18 -5.20 10.46 5.00
CA ALA A 18 -3.88 11.07 4.89
C ALA A 18 -2.85 10.30 5.71
N LEU A 19 -1.75 9.91 5.07
CA LEU A 19 -0.62 9.22 5.67
C LEU A 19 0.51 10.22 5.93
N HIS A 20 0.98 10.27 7.18
CA HIS A 20 2.05 11.16 7.62
C HIS A 20 3.22 10.38 8.22
N SER A 21 4.41 10.98 8.13
CA SER A 21 5.56 10.56 8.92
C SER A 21 5.33 10.89 10.38
N GLY A 22 5.36 9.89 11.26
CA GLY A 22 5.23 10.11 12.71
C GLY A 22 6.43 10.81 13.36
N LEU A 23 7.56 10.92 12.64
CA LEU A 23 8.79 11.57 13.11
C LEU A 23 8.85 13.06 12.77
N SER A 24 8.38 13.43 11.58
CA SER A 24 8.51 14.79 11.03
C SER A 24 7.18 15.50 10.81
N ASP A 25 6.06 14.78 10.99
CA ASP A 25 4.71 15.19 10.61
C ASP A 25 4.54 15.60 9.14
N SER A 26 5.45 15.17 8.28
CA SER A 26 5.37 15.44 6.85
C SER A 26 4.32 14.54 6.20
N LEU A 27 3.46 15.12 5.37
CA LEU A 27 2.52 14.38 4.53
C LEU A 27 3.28 13.50 3.53
N ILE A 28 2.96 12.21 3.52
CA ILE A 28 3.52 11.22 2.60
C ILE A 28 2.58 11.01 1.41
N ALA A 29 1.30 10.79 1.70
CA ALA A 29 0.27 10.53 0.70
C ALA A 29 -1.11 10.93 1.20
N GLU A 30 -1.99 11.31 0.29
CA GLU A 30 -3.38 11.68 0.57
C GLU A 30 -4.31 11.12 -0.49
N TRP A 31 -5.43 10.56 -0.04
CA TRP A 31 -6.52 10.08 -0.88
C TRP A 31 -7.78 10.87 -0.55
N ARG A 32 -8.53 11.26 -1.58
CA ARG A 32 -9.77 12.03 -1.46
C ARG A 32 -10.89 11.43 -2.28
N GLY A 33 -12.13 11.60 -1.83
CA GLY A 33 -13.32 11.29 -2.61
C GLY A 33 -13.35 9.82 -3.05
N SER A 34 -13.47 9.59 -4.36
CA SER A 34 -13.54 8.24 -4.94
C SER A 34 -12.30 7.38 -4.65
N ALA A 35 -11.12 7.98 -4.53
CA ALA A 35 -9.91 7.23 -4.20
C ALA A 35 -9.96 6.62 -2.79
N VAL A 36 -10.69 7.24 -1.86
CA VAL A 36 -10.94 6.65 -0.53
C VAL A 36 -11.93 5.50 -0.62
N ALA A 37 -12.97 5.64 -1.45
CA ALA A 37 -13.92 4.55 -1.69
C ALA A 37 -13.19 3.32 -2.30
N GLU A 38 -12.33 3.54 -3.29
CA GLU A 38 -11.53 2.47 -3.91
C GLU A 38 -10.63 1.74 -2.89
N LEU A 39 -9.96 2.47 -1.99
CA LEU A 39 -9.16 1.86 -0.93
C LEU A 39 -9.97 0.91 -0.03
N LEU A 40 -11.19 1.33 0.33
CA LEU A 40 -12.08 0.56 1.19
C LEU A 40 -12.69 -0.64 0.44
N GLU A 41 -13.14 -0.42 -0.81
CA GLU A 41 -13.75 -1.46 -1.65
C GLU A 41 -12.76 -2.56 -2.04
N GLN A 42 -11.49 -2.20 -2.28
CA GLN A 42 -10.42 -3.15 -2.58
C GLN A 42 -9.86 -3.84 -1.33
N GLY A 43 -10.30 -3.42 -0.13
CA GLY A 43 -9.82 -3.97 1.13
C GLY A 43 -8.36 -3.64 1.42
N ILE A 44 -7.81 -2.57 0.84
CA ILE A 44 -6.45 -2.08 1.15
C ILE A 44 -6.40 -1.56 2.58
N VAL A 45 -7.50 -0.99 3.05
CA VAL A 45 -7.74 -0.67 4.45
C VAL A 45 -9.23 -0.85 4.74
N THR A 46 -9.57 -1.08 6.00
CA THR A 46 -10.95 -1.15 6.47
C THR A 46 -11.25 -0.04 7.49
N CYS A 47 -12.52 0.33 7.63
CA CYS A 47 -12.93 1.28 8.67
C CYS A 47 -12.52 0.81 10.07
N ALA A 48 -12.61 -0.50 10.34
CA ALA A 48 -12.24 -1.06 11.63
C ALA A 48 -10.75 -0.86 11.94
N GLU A 49 -9.88 -0.94 10.94
CA GLU A 49 -8.44 -0.70 11.10
C GLU A 49 -8.13 0.77 11.28
N LEU A 50 -8.78 1.64 10.50
CA LEU A 50 -8.60 3.10 10.58
C LEU A 50 -9.03 3.69 11.92
N PHE A 51 -10.05 3.11 12.56
CA PHE A 51 -10.55 3.52 13.88
C PHE A 51 -10.08 2.61 15.03
N SER A 52 -9.14 1.71 14.79
CA SER A 52 -8.64 0.81 15.84
C SER A 52 -7.77 1.55 16.85
N ASP A 53 -7.97 1.28 18.14
CA ASP A 53 -7.06 1.73 19.21
C ASP A 53 -5.77 0.90 19.29
N SER A 54 -5.71 -0.23 18.56
CA SER A 54 -4.54 -1.09 18.55
C SER A 54 -3.43 -0.51 17.68
N GLN A 55 -2.32 -0.15 18.32
CA GLN A 55 -1.14 0.36 17.61
C GLN A 55 -0.65 -0.61 16.52
N LYS A 56 -0.74 -1.92 16.75
CA LYS A 56 -0.31 -2.93 15.77
C LYS A 56 -1.17 -2.88 14.50
N VAL A 57 -2.50 -2.75 14.67
CA VAL A 57 -3.46 -2.68 13.57
C VAL A 57 -3.26 -1.39 12.78
N GLN A 58 -3.12 -0.25 13.48
CA GLN A 58 -2.84 1.05 12.86
C GLN A 58 -1.50 1.05 12.10
N GLN A 59 -0.47 0.38 12.61
CA GLN A 59 0.80 0.24 11.90
C GLN A 59 0.68 -0.61 10.64
N GLN A 60 -0.10 -1.69 10.70
CA GLN A 60 -0.33 -2.54 9.53
C GLN A 60 -1.04 -1.76 8.42
N ALA A 61 -2.15 -1.10 8.74
CA ALA A 61 -2.88 -0.25 7.79
C ALA A 61 -1.99 0.87 7.22
N ALA A 62 -1.11 1.46 8.05
CA ALA A 62 -0.20 2.50 7.59
C ALA A 62 0.84 1.98 6.59
N HIS A 63 1.33 0.75 6.79
CA HIS A 63 2.24 0.10 5.85
C HIS A 63 1.54 -0.24 4.53
N GLU A 64 0.31 -0.75 4.58
CA GLU A 64 -0.47 -1.07 3.38
C GLU A 64 -0.74 0.19 2.55
N LEU A 65 -1.13 1.29 3.19
CA LEU A 65 -1.28 2.59 2.54
C LEU A 65 0.05 3.09 1.93
N LEU A 66 1.18 2.90 2.63
CA LEU A 66 2.49 3.28 2.10
C LEU A 66 2.86 2.46 0.86
N LEU A 67 2.64 1.14 0.90
CA LEU A 67 2.90 0.25 -0.23
C LEU A 67 2.03 0.63 -1.43
N ASN A 68 0.75 0.93 -1.19
CA ASN A 68 -0.16 1.41 -2.23
C ASN A 68 0.27 2.77 -2.82
N ALA A 69 0.70 3.72 -1.98
CA ALA A 69 1.22 5.01 -2.46
C ALA A 69 2.47 4.82 -3.32
N CYS A 70 3.40 3.97 -2.88
CA CYS A 70 4.60 3.61 -3.66
C CYS A 70 4.21 2.94 -4.99
N ALA A 71 3.25 2.03 -4.96
CA ALA A 71 2.75 1.34 -6.13
C ALA A 71 2.21 2.31 -7.19
N ASN A 72 1.36 3.25 -6.77
CA ASN A 72 0.76 4.26 -7.63
C ASN A 72 1.81 5.24 -8.19
N SER A 73 2.78 5.65 -7.36
CA SER A 73 3.90 6.50 -7.81
C SER A 73 4.76 5.80 -8.89
N LEU A 74 4.99 4.50 -8.75
CA LEU A 74 5.74 3.71 -9.74
C LEU A 74 4.93 3.42 -11.02
N CYS A 75 3.62 3.21 -10.93
CA CYS A 75 2.78 2.98 -12.12
C CYS A 75 2.42 4.26 -12.87
N SER A 76 2.24 5.39 -12.20
CA SER A 76 1.98 6.69 -12.85
C SER A 76 3.11 7.16 -13.78
N ARG A 77 4.36 6.73 -13.52
CA ARG A 77 5.51 7.03 -14.39
C ARG A 77 5.60 6.15 -15.64
N ASN A 78 4.92 5.01 -15.69
CA ASN A 78 5.15 3.97 -16.71
C ASN A 78 3.99 3.78 -17.71
N GLY A 79 2.94 4.61 -17.67
CA GLY A 79 1.83 4.55 -18.62
C GLY A 79 0.98 3.26 -18.50
N PRO A 80 0.04 3.02 -19.45
CA PRO A 80 -1.04 2.03 -19.31
C PRO A 80 -0.61 0.54 -19.36
N GLN A 81 0.68 0.22 -19.30
CA GLN A 81 1.20 -1.16 -19.33
C GLN A 81 1.75 -1.65 -17.97
N CYS A 82 1.12 -1.22 -16.86
CA CYS A 82 1.56 -1.47 -15.48
C CYS A 82 1.50 -2.96 -15.04
N PHE A 83 0.88 -3.88 -15.79
CA PHE A 83 0.90 -5.33 -15.47
C PHE A 83 2.29 -5.99 -15.56
N SER A 84 3.28 -5.31 -16.16
CA SER A 84 4.66 -5.80 -16.28
C SER A 84 5.63 -5.16 -15.29
N CYS A 85 5.22 -4.13 -14.54
CA CYS A 85 6.11 -3.36 -13.67
C CYS A 85 6.45 -4.12 -12.37
N ILE A 86 7.56 -3.73 -11.72
CA ILE A 86 8.05 -4.40 -10.52
C ILE A 86 7.00 -4.44 -9.40
N THR A 87 6.21 -3.37 -9.28
CA THR A 87 5.07 -3.29 -8.36
C THR A 87 3.98 -4.30 -8.69
N GLY A 88 3.57 -4.40 -9.96
CA GLY A 88 2.57 -5.39 -10.41
C GLY A 88 3.04 -6.82 -10.17
N ARG A 89 4.35 -7.08 -10.32
CA ARG A 89 4.96 -8.38 -10.00
C ARG A 89 5.00 -8.65 -8.49
N LEU A 90 5.32 -7.64 -7.68
CA LEU A 90 5.35 -7.74 -6.22
C LEU A 90 3.96 -7.93 -5.61
N LEU A 91 2.97 -7.16 -6.05
CA LEU A 91 1.57 -7.32 -5.62
C LEU A 91 1.02 -8.69 -6.04
N LYS A 92 1.34 -9.16 -7.25
CA LYS A 92 0.99 -10.51 -7.68
C LYS A 92 1.68 -11.58 -6.84
N ALA A 93 2.95 -11.40 -6.48
CA ALA A 93 3.67 -12.32 -5.61
C ALA A 93 3.08 -12.37 -4.18
N LEU A 94 2.67 -11.22 -3.64
CA LEU A 94 2.00 -11.10 -2.33
C LEU A 94 0.63 -11.79 -2.33
N ALA A 95 -0.20 -11.54 -3.34
CA ALA A 95 -1.51 -12.19 -3.48
C ALA A 95 -1.39 -13.73 -3.63
N LEU A 96 -0.32 -14.19 -4.30
CA LEU A 96 -0.03 -15.62 -4.42
C LEU A 96 0.53 -16.23 -3.12
N SER A 97 1.22 -15.47 -2.29
CA SER A 97 1.71 -15.96 -0.98
C SER A 97 0.60 -16.10 0.06
N ASP A 98 -0.45 -15.29 0.02
CA ASP A 98 -1.61 -15.46 0.90
C ASP A 98 -2.46 -16.70 0.54
N SER A 99 -2.30 -17.22 -0.68
CA SER A 99 -3.04 -18.37 -1.18
C SER A 99 -2.43 -19.72 -0.82
N ASN A 100 -1.16 -19.77 -0.37
CA ASN A 100 -0.49 -21.01 0.01
C ASN A 100 0.49 -20.77 1.16
N ALA A 101 0.21 -21.38 2.31
CA ALA A 101 1.16 -21.50 3.41
C ALA A 101 2.39 -22.32 2.96
N ASP A 102 3.42 -21.64 2.44
CA ASP A 102 4.83 -21.97 2.66
C ASP A 102 5.72 -20.83 2.17
N GLN A 103 6.70 -20.44 2.99
CA GLN A 103 7.52 -19.23 2.84
C GLN A 103 8.75 -19.44 1.91
N PRO A 104 9.58 -18.41 1.65
CA PRO A 104 10.10 -18.06 0.33
C PRO A 104 11.47 -18.67 0.01
N SER A 105 11.80 -18.73 -1.28
CA SER A 105 13.20 -18.66 -1.70
C SER A 105 13.36 -17.61 -2.80
N ILE A 106 14.07 -16.53 -2.47
CA ILE A 106 14.62 -15.62 -3.48
C ILE A 106 15.76 -16.39 -4.18
N ARG A 107 15.39 -17.21 -5.16
CA ARG A 107 16.31 -17.91 -6.07
C ARG A 107 15.88 -17.60 -7.51
N GLY A 108 16.11 -16.37 -7.96
CA GLY A 108 15.70 -15.95 -9.31
C GLY A 108 16.47 -14.75 -9.89
N LEU A 109 17.09 -13.92 -9.06
CA LEU A 109 18.01 -12.88 -9.55
C LEU A 109 19.31 -13.47 -10.18
N GLY A 110 19.52 -14.78 -10.08
CA GLY A 110 20.63 -15.49 -10.73
C GLY A 110 20.52 -15.66 -12.25
N GLN A 111 19.38 -15.32 -12.87
CA GLN A 111 19.19 -15.51 -14.32
C GLN A 111 19.37 -14.24 -15.17
N TYR A 112 19.59 -13.06 -14.57
CA TYR A 112 19.98 -11.85 -15.32
C TYR A 112 21.49 -11.79 -15.64
N LYS A 113 22.19 -12.94 -15.65
CA LYS A 113 23.60 -13.03 -16.04
C LYS A 113 23.86 -13.41 -17.49
N THR A 114 22.83 -13.68 -18.30
CA THR A 114 23.03 -14.00 -19.73
C THR A 114 21.82 -13.57 -20.56
N ALA A 115 21.87 -12.35 -21.08
CA ALA A 115 21.19 -11.94 -22.30
C ALA A 115 21.86 -10.65 -22.84
N VAL A 116 23.11 -10.78 -23.27
CA VAL A 116 23.62 -10.22 -24.53
C VAL A 116 24.18 -11.41 -25.30
#